data_AF-A0AAP8KKE6-F1
#
_entry.id   AF-A0AAP8KKE6-F1
#
_cell.length_a   1.000
_cell.length_b   1.000
_cell.length_c   1.000
_cell.angle_alpha   90.00
_cell.angle_beta   90.00
_cell.angle_gamma   90.00
#
_symmetry.space_group_name_H-M   'P 1'
#
loop_
_entity.id
_entity.type
_entity.pdbx_description
1 polymer ?
#
loop_
_entity_poly.entity_id
_entity_poly.type
_entity_poly.pdbx_seq_one_letter_code
_entity_poly.pdbx_strand_id
1 'polypeptide(L)'
;MSLDYDVMTKLKKEAPYLKCGYIIPLQFGHFKETSLDFFVIEDFSYSPRLVNQAHLENKEVYTWTINGEEDLTKYLQTNVDGIIT
;
A
#
# COMPACT_ATOMS: atom_id res chain seq x y z
N MET A 1 -3.99 -9.30 -2.78
CA MET A 1 -2.95 -8.77 -1.87
C MET A 1 -2.60 -9.83 -0.84
N SER A 2 -1.38 -9.84 -0.32
CA SER A 2 -0.94 -10.77 0.73
C SER A 2 0.24 -10.18 1.51
N LEU A 3 0.45 -10.69 2.72
CA LEU A 3 1.67 -10.51 3.51
C LEU A 3 2.85 -11.34 2.97
N ASP A 4 2.59 -12.29 2.07
CA ASP A 4 3.62 -13.08 1.41
C ASP A 4 4.03 -12.41 0.09
N TYR A 5 5.20 -11.77 0.09
CA TYR A 5 5.76 -11.08 -1.07
C TYR A 5 6.05 -12.03 -2.24
N ASP A 6 6.56 -13.23 -1.96
CA ASP A 6 6.99 -14.19 -2.98
C ASP A 6 5.77 -14.78 -3.69
N VAL A 7 4.70 -15.04 -2.94
CA VAL A 7 3.40 -15.44 -3.52
C VAL A 7 2.87 -14.33 -4.44
N MET A 8 2.88 -13.07 -4.00
CA MET A 8 2.32 -11.99 -4.81
C MET A 8 3.14 -11.71 -6.06
N THR A 9 4.47 -11.77 -5.99
CA THR A 9 5.34 -11.59 -7.15
C THR A 9 5.22 -12.74 -8.14
N LYS A 10 5.12 -13.99 -7.65
CA LYS A 10 4.84 -15.14 -8.51
C LYS A 10 3.48 -15.00 -9.19
N LEU A 11 2.44 -14.63 -8.46
CA LEU A 11 1.10 -14.40 -9.02
C LEU A 11 1.12 -13.31 -10.11
N LYS A 12 1.81 -12.19 -9.86
CA LYS A 12 1.95 -11.11 -10.84
C LYS A 12 2.69 -11.57 -12.10
N LYS A 13 3.67 -12.46 -11.96
CA LYS A 13 4.40 -13.04 -13.09
C LYS A 13 3.53 -14.00 -13.92
N GLU A 14 2.74 -14.83 -13.28
CA GLU A 14 1.90 -15.84 -13.94
C GLU A 14 0.61 -15.25 -14.53
N ALA A 15 0.05 -14.21 -13.89
CA ALA A 15 -1.17 -13.52 -14.31
C ALA A 15 -0.97 -11.99 -14.29
N PRO A 16 -0.21 -11.42 -15.25
CA PRO A 16 0.19 -10.00 -15.23
C PRO A 16 -0.98 -9.02 -15.32
N TYR A 17 -2.13 -9.47 -15.83
CA TYR A 17 -3.37 -8.70 -15.90
C TYR A 17 -4.04 -8.50 -14.54
N LEU A 18 -3.68 -9.29 -13.51
CA LEU A 18 -4.20 -9.10 -12.17
C LEU A 18 -3.46 -7.96 -11.46
N LYS A 19 -4.23 -7.09 -10.80
CA LYS A 19 -3.67 -6.16 -9.82
C LYS A 19 -3.21 -6.93 -8.59
N CYS A 20 -1.91 -6.87 -8.30
CA CYS A 20 -1.26 -7.57 -7.21
C CYS A 20 -0.62 -6.56 -6.27
N GLY A 21 -0.88 -6.67 -4.96
CA GLY A 21 -0.31 -5.79 -3.97
C GLY A 21 0.27 -6.51 -2.76
N TYR A 22 1.19 -5.84 -2.09
CA TYR A 22 1.91 -6.36 -0.93
C TYR A 22 1.48 -5.64 0.34
N ILE A 23 1.15 -6.42 1.37
CA ILE A 23 0.82 -5.91 2.69
C ILE A 23 2.12 -5.77 3.48
N ILE A 24 2.39 -4.56 3.98
CA ILE A 24 3.57 -4.21 4.75
C ILE A 24 3.10 -3.75 6.14
N PRO A 25 3.18 -4.61 7.17
CA PRO A 25 2.80 -4.23 8.53
C PRO A 25 3.64 -3.06 9.05
N LEU A 26 4.94 -3.07 8.74
CA LEU A 26 5.85 -2.06 9.23
C LEU A 26 6.80 -1.62 8.11
N GLN A 27 6.63 -0.38 7.65
CA GLN A 27 7.42 0.21 6.57
C GLN A 27 8.42 1.22 7.14
N PHE A 28 9.71 0.96 6.93
CA PHE A 28 10.80 1.88 7.28
C PHE A 28 11.53 2.35 6.03
N GLY A 29 11.74 3.67 5.92
CA GLY A 29 12.44 4.25 4.80
C GLY A 29 11.65 4.09 3.50
N HIS A 30 12.34 3.78 2.41
CA HIS A 30 11.76 3.72 1.06
C HIS A 30 11.14 2.34 0.76
N PHE A 31 10.11 2.31 -0.09
CA PHE A 31 9.60 1.05 -0.62
C PHE A 31 10.67 0.30 -1.42
N LYS A 32 10.62 -1.03 -1.37
CA LYS A 32 11.44 -1.89 -2.23
C LYS A 32 10.91 -1.82 -3.66
N GLU A 33 11.81 -1.68 -4.63
CA GLU A 33 11.45 -1.81 -6.05
C GLU A 33 10.79 -3.17 -6.33
N THR A 34 9.64 -3.12 -6.99
CA THR A 34 8.83 -4.32 -7.21
C THR A 34 7.94 -4.19 -8.45
N SER A 35 7.57 -5.33 -9.05
CA SER A 35 6.61 -5.41 -10.15
C SER A 35 5.15 -5.37 -9.68
N LEU A 36 4.91 -5.34 -8.36
CA LEU A 36 3.58 -5.25 -7.78
C LEU A 36 2.98 -3.86 -8.00
N ASP A 37 1.66 -3.81 -8.11
CA ASP A 37 0.91 -2.64 -8.54
C ASP A 37 0.57 -1.68 -7.40
N PHE A 38 0.54 -2.17 -6.15
CA PHE A 38 0.15 -1.36 -5.00
C PHE A 38 0.71 -1.89 -3.67
N PHE A 39 0.73 -1.00 -2.67
CA PHE A 39 1.11 -1.31 -1.29
C PHE A 39 -0.07 -1.13 -0.35
N VAL A 40 -0.08 -1.93 0.71
CA VAL A 40 -1.05 -1.82 1.80
C VAL A 40 -0.26 -1.69 3.10
N ILE A 41 -0.23 -0.50 3.69
CA ILE A 41 0.62 -0.18 4.86
C ILE A 41 -0.21 0.02 6.12
N GLU A 42 0.34 -0.35 7.26
CA GLU A 42 -0.28 -0.01 8.55
C GLU A 42 -0.29 1.51 8.75
N ASP A 43 -1.32 2.04 9.41
CA ASP A 43 -1.49 3.46 9.71
C ASP A 43 -0.30 4.05 10.48
N PHE A 44 0.31 3.26 11.35
CA PHE A 44 1.54 3.59 12.06
C PHE A 44 2.71 3.90 11.12
N SER A 45 2.75 3.24 9.96
CA SER A 45 3.78 3.42 8.94
C SER A 45 3.48 4.56 7.96
N TYR A 46 2.30 5.17 8.03
CA TYR A 46 1.89 6.17 7.06
C TYR A 46 2.75 7.43 7.12
N SER A 47 3.16 7.93 5.94
CA SER A 47 3.60 9.30 5.78
C SER A 47 3.27 9.83 4.38
N PRO A 48 2.99 11.14 4.22
CA PRO A 48 2.76 11.73 2.90
C PRO A 48 3.94 11.52 1.94
N ARG A 49 5.17 11.50 2.47
CA ARG A 49 6.38 11.23 1.68
C ARG A 49 6.38 9.83 1.06
N LEU A 50 5.97 8.81 1.83
CA LEU A 50 5.88 7.43 1.35
C LEU A 50 4.84 7.31 0.23
N VAL A 51 3.66 7.89 0.43
CA VAL A 51 2.59 7.89 -0.59
C VAL A 51 3.07 8.56 -1.88
N ASN A 52 3.63 9.76 -1.78
CA ASN A 52 4.15 10.47 -2.94
C ASN A 52 5.26 9.69 -3.65
N GLN A 53 6.14 8.99 -2.92
CA GLN A 53 7.15 8.14 -3.52
C GLN A 53 6.51 6.98 -4.32
N ALA A 54 5.55 6.27 -3.74
CA ALA A 54 4.87 5.17 -4.43
C ALA A 54 4.15 5.67 -5.70
N HIS A 55 3.49 6.82 -5.63
CA HIS A 55 2.85 7.45 -6.78
C HIS A 55 3.83 7.79 -7.90
N LEU A 56 5.06 8.25 -7.59
CA LEU A 56 6.11 8.46 -8.60
C LEU A 56 6.52 7.17 -9.32
N GLU A 57 6.36 6.01 -8.67
CA GLU A 57 6.57 4.69 -9.24
C GLU A 57 5.29 4.09 -9.86
N ASN A 58 4.23 4.89 -10.00
CA ASN A 58 2.89 4.47 -10.45
C ASN A 58 2.29 3.33 -9.62
N LYS A 59 2.49 3.38 -8.30
CA LYS A 59 1.95 2.41 -7.34
C LYS A 59 0.92 3.06 -6.43
N GLU A 60 -0.24 2.43 -6.29
CA GLU A 60 -1.27 2.87 -5.34
C GLU A 60 -0.85 2.52 -3.89
N VAL A 61 -1.31 3.29 -2.90
CA VAL A 61 -1.09 3.05 -1.48
C VAL A 61 -2.42 3.05 -0.73
N TYR A 62 -2.69 1.94 -0.06
CA TYR A 62 -3.84 1.76 0.83
C TYR A 62 -3.37 1.72 2.27
N THR A 63 -4.18 2.23 3.21
CA THR A 63 -3.87 2.19 4.65
C THR A 63 -4.82 1.27 5.42
N TRP A 64 -4.30 0.57 6.43
CA TRP A 64 -5.07 -0.30 7.32
C TRP A 64 -4.52 -0.22 8.76
N THR A 65 -5.23 -0.57 9.83
CA THR A 65 -6.70 -0.63 9.92
C THR A 65 -7.19 0.68 10.50
N ILE A 66 -8.04 1.41 9.79
CA ILE A 66 -8.54 2.71 10.24
C ILE A 66 -9.96 2.56 10.76
N ASN A 67 -10.16 2.51 12.07
CA ASN A 67 -11.49 2.25 12.67
C ASN A 67 -12.13 3.46 13.36
N GLY A 68 -11.38 4.55 13.59
CA GLY A 68 -11.87 5.76 14.26
C GLY A 68 -12.42 6.80 13.29
N GLU A 69 -13.53 7.46 13.62
CA GLU A 69 -14.13 8.51 12.76
C GLU A 69 -13.17 9.69 12.51
N GLU A 70 -12.40 10.09 13.53
CA GLU A 70 -11.39 11.15 13.41
C GLU A 70 -10.27 10.73 12.44
N ASP A 71 -9.78 9.49 12.56
CA ASP A 71 -8.75 8.96 11.67
C ASP A 71 -9.27 8.77 10.25
N LEU A 72 -10.50 8.28 10.07
CA LEU A 72 -11.15 8.20 8.76
C LEU A 72 -11.20 9.59 8.10
N THR A 73 -11.68 10.60 8.84
CA THR A 73 -11.76 11.98 8.34
C THR A 73 -10.39 12.52 7.96
N LYS A 74 -9.37 12.26 8.80
CA LYS A 74 -7.98 12.63 8.52
C LYS A 74 -7.48 11.97 7.23
N TYR A 75 -7.64 10.65 7.06
CA TYR A 75 -7.13 9.93 5.90
C TYR A 75 -7.87 10.29 4.60
N LEU A 76 -9.18 10.60 4.66
CA LEU A 76 -9.94 11.12 3.51
C LEU A 76 -9.41 12.46 2.97
N GLN A 77 -8.65 13.21 3.78
CA GLN A 77 -8.00 14.46 3.39
C GLN A 77 -6.54 14.26 2.91
N THR A 78 -6.09 13.01 2.81
CA THR A 78 -4.73 12.68 2.36
C THR A 78 -4.72 12.12 0.93
N ASN A 79 -3.52 11.87 0.40
CA ASN A 79 -3.32 11.31 -0.94
C ASN A 79 -3.36 9.77 -0.96
N VAL A 80 -3.83 9.09 0.08
CA VAL A 80 -3.98 7.62 0.02
C VAL A 80 -5.01 7.24 -1.03
N ASP A 81 -4.79 6.12 -1.72
CA ASP A 81 -5.68 5.64 -2.77
C ASP A 81 -6.86 4.84 -2.21
N GLY A 82 -6.78 4.44 -0.94
CA GLY A 82 -7.90 3.85 -0.22
C GLY A 82 -7.61 3.57 1.24
N ILE A 83 -8.70 3.33 1.98
CA ILE A 83 -8.70 3.05 3.42
C ILE A 83 -9.36 1.68 3.62
N ILE A 84 -8.74 0.84 4.46
CA ILE A 84 -9.29 -0.44 4.89
C ILE A 84 -9.77 -0.28 6.34
N THR A 85 -11.06 -0.48 6.54
CA THR A 85 -11.82 -0.35 7.79
C THR A 85 -12.81 -1.48 7.95
#